data_AF-A0A5E4D7W9-F1
#
_entry.id   AF-A0A5E4D7W9-F1
#
_cell.length_a   1.000
_cell.length_b   1.000
_cell.length_c   1.000
_cell.angle_alpha   90.00
_cell.angle_beta   90.00
_cell.angle_gamma   90.00
#
_symmetry.space_group_name_H-M   'P 1'
#
loop_
_entity.id
_entity.type
_entity.pdbx_description
1 polymer ?
#
loop_
_entity_poly.entity_id
_entity_poly.type
_entity_poly.pdbx_seq_one_letter_code
_entity_poly.pdbx_strand_id
1 'polypeptide(L)' 'RHHCPHLPTKIYDQTQKPCLLSEYTENYPVYHSYLPRESFKPRKEYQKGSIPMEGLSTS' A
#
# COMPACT_ATOMS: atom_id res chain seq x y z
N ARG A 1 -4.26 -39.76 -28.46
CA ARG A 1 -4.00 -38.38 -28.94
C ARG A 1 -4.27 -38.36 -30.44
N HIS A 2 -5.22 -37.56 -30.92
CA HIS A 2 -5.61 -37.54 -32.34
C HIS A 2 -4.80 -36.46 -33.06
N HIS A 3 -3.97 -36.85 -34.02
CA HIS A 3 -3.20 -35.93 -34.86
C HIS A 3 -4.09 -35.49 -36.03
N CYS A 4 -4.85 -34.41 -35.84
CA CYS A 4 -5.59 -33.80 -36.94
C CYS A 4 -4.64 -32.89 -37.74
N PRO A 5 -4.63 -32.95 -39.09
CA PRO A 5 -3.76 -32.11 -39.92
C PRO A 5 -4.21 -30.64 -40.03
N HIS A 6 -5.25 -30.24 -39.29
CA HIS A 6 -5.72 -28.87 -39.29
C HIS A 6 -4.72 -27.96 -38.58
N LEU A 7 -4.33 -26.88 -39.25
CA LEU A 7 -3.59 -25.81 -38.59
C LEU A 7 -4.45 -25.23 -37.46
N PRO A 8 -3.89 -25.05 -36.26
CA PRO A 8 -4.62 -24.46 -35.15
C PRO A 8 -5.03 -23.03 -35.52
N THR A 9 -6.33 -22.75 -35.46
CA THR A 9 -6.92 -21.43 -35.77
C THR A 9 -6.88 -20.46 -34.58
N LYS A 10 -6.05 -20.74 -33.56
CA LYS A 10 -5.99 -19.89 -32.38
C LYS A 10 -5.38 -18.54 -32.76
N ILE A 11 -6.19 -17.49 -32.60
CA ILE A 11 -5.84 -16.10 -32.89
C ILE A 11 -4.81 -15.56 -31.88
N TYR A 12 -4.74 -16.17 -30.70
CA TYR A 12 -3.81 -15.81 -29.65
C TYR A 12 -2.90 -16.99 -29.34
N ASP A 13 -1.59 -16.77 -29.45
CA ASP A 13 -0.60 -17.70 -28.92
C ASP A 13 -0.76 -17.78 -27.40
N GLN A 14 -0.61 -19.00 -26.84
CA GLN A 14 -0.44 -19.18 -25.40
C GLN A 14 0.98 -18.76 -25.02
N THR A 15 1.30 -17.50 -25.23
CA THR A 15 2.53 -16.90 -24.70
C THR A 15 2.44 -16.98 -23.19
N GLN A 16 3.24 -17.86 -22.59
CA GLN A 16 3.37 -18.01 -21.13
C GLN A 16 3.87 -16.73 -20.43
N LYS A 17 4.26 -15.72 -21.20
CA LYS A 17 4.69 -14.42 -20.71
C LYS A 17 3.48 -13.49 -20.64
N PRO A 18 3.00 -13.12 -19.44
CA PRO A 18 2.05 -12.04 -19.34
C PRO A 18 2.68 -10.79 -19.96
N CYS A 19 1.93 -10.10 -20.82
CA CYS A 19 2.35 -8.80 -21.32
C CYS A 19 2.27 -7.84 -20.13
N LEU A 20 3.41 -7.53 -19.51
CA LEU A 20 3.49 -6.74 -18.28
C LEU A 20 3.33 -5.23 -18.49
N LEU A 21 3.13 -4.80 -19.73
CA LEU A 21 3.01 -3.39 -20.10
C LEU A 21 1.57 -3.14 -20.57
N SER A 22 0.75 -2.61 -19.67
CA SER A 22 -0.55 -2.06 -19.98
C SER A 22 -0.65 -0.64 -19.47
N GLU A 23 -1.64 0.10 -19.97
CA GLU A 23 -2.01 1.42 -19.44
C GLU A 23 -2.18 1.40 -17.91
N TYR A 24 -2.60 0.27 -17.33
CA TYR A 24 -2.76 0.13 -15.89
C TYR A 24 -1.42 0.19 -15.16
N THR A 25 -0.42 -0.55 -15.64
CA THR A 25 0.92 -0.55 -15.03
C THR A 25 1.66 0.77 -15.25
N GLU A 26 1.36 1.48 -16.34
CA GLU A 26 1.93 2.79 -16.65
C GLU A 26 1.32 3.91 -15.79
N ASN A 27 -0.01 3.91 -15.64
CA ASN A 27 -0.73 4.95 -14.91
C ASN A 27 -0.74 4.73 -13.39
N TYR A 28 -0.60 3.48 -12.93
CA TYR A 28 -0.67 3.11 -11.52
C TYR A 28 0.59 2.34 -11.08
N PRO A 29 1.77 2.99 -11.06
CA PRO A 29 2.96 2.36 -10.52
C PRO A 29 2.77 2.07 -9.03
N VAL A 30 3.44 1.02 -8.53
CA VAL A 30 3.44 0.73 -7.10
C VAL A 30 4.15 1.86 -6.36
N TYR A 31 3.39 2.69 -5.64
CA TYR A 31 3.95 3.77 -4.82
C TYR A 31 4.65 3.17 -3.59
N HIS A 32 5.94 3.47 -3.44
CA HIS A 32 6.76 2.95 -2.34
C HIS A 32 6.72 3.80 -1.07
N SER A 33 5.91 4.87 -1.04
CA SER A 33 5.81 5.77 0.10
C SER A 33 4.86 5.18 1.17
N TYR A 34 5.33 4.13 1.85
CA TYR A 34 4.61 3.49 2.97
C TYR A 34 4.98 4.09 4.32
N LEU A 35 5.77 5.18 4.35
CA LEU A 35 6.17 5.78 5.61
C LEU A 35 4.90 6.20 6.36
N PRO A 36 4.70 5.66 7.58
CA PRO A 36 3.58 6.06 8.41
C PRO A 36 3.60 7.59 8.56
N ARG A 37 2.41 8.19 8.53
CA ARG A 37 2.27 9.62 8.76
C ARG A 37 2.89 9.99 10.11
N GLU A 38 3.50 11.17 10.17
CA GLU A 38 3.96 11.76 11.41
C GLU A 38 2.87 11.74 12.48
N SER A 39 3.27 11.38 13.70
CA SER A 39 2.36 11.28 14.83
C SER A 39 1.79 12.65 15.17
N PHE A 40 0.48 12.71 15.43
CA PHE A 40 -0.16 13.89 16.03
C PHE A 40 0.09 14.00 17.55
N LYS A 41 0.87 13.09 18.14
CA LYS A 41 1.21 13.17 19.55
C LYS A 41 1.97 14.48 19.80
N PRO A 42 1.66 15.19 20.90
CA PRO A 42 2.44 16.35 21.28
C PRO A 42 3.90 15.91 21.42
N ARG A 43 4.78 16.71 20.84
CA ARG A 43 6.20 16.52 20.98
C ARG A 43 6.58 16.66 22.45
N LYS A 44 7.59 15.91 22.88
CA LYS A 44 8.03 15.87 24.29
C LYS A 44 8.78 17.13 24.73
N GLU A 45 8.76 18.22 23.95
CA GLU A 45 9.33 19.51 24.39
C GLU A 45 8.67 20.01 25.67
N TYR A 46 7.39 19.69 25.90
CA TYR A 46 6.71 19.96 27.15
C TYR A 46 6.61 18.68 28.00
N GLN A 47 7.45 18.58 29.02
CA GLN A 47 7.22 17.64 30.13
C GLN A 47 6.41 18.37 31.18
N LYS A 48 5.14 18.00 31.35
CA LYS A 48 4.35 18.47 32.49
C LYS A 48 5.08 17.99 33.75
N GLY A 49 5.62 18.94 34.53
CA GLY A 49 6.25 18.62 35.81
C GLY A 49 5.28 17.81 36.67
N SER A 50 5.80 16.84 37.43
CA SER A 50 5.02 16.01 38.35
C SER A 50 4.59 16.82 39.58
N ILE A 51 3.96 17.97 39.36
CA ILE A 51 3.42 18.80 40.43
C ILE A 51 2.07 18.19 40.80
N PRO A 52 1.86 17.80 42.07
CA PRO A 52 0.56 17.34 42.53
C PRO A 52 -0.46 18.47 42.31
N MET A 53 -1.59 18.15 41.69
CA MET A 53 -2.69 19.11 41.60
C MET A 53 -3.28 19.27 43.00
N GLU A 54 -2.95 20.37 43.68
CA GLU A 54 -3.57 20.72 44.96
C GLU A 54 -5.05 21.04 44.70
N GLY A 55 -5.94 20.15 45.14
CA GLY A 55 -7.39 20.33 45.04
C GLY A 55 -7.85 21.32 46.11
N LEU A 56 -8.23 22.53 45.73
CA LEU A 56 -8.94 23.47 46.60
C LEU A 56 -10.41 23.02 46.73
N SER A 57 -10.66 21.99 47.55
CA SER A 57 -12.02 21.66 47.96
C SER A 57 -12.39 22.50 49.18
N THR A 58 -13.35 23.41 49.01
CA THR A 58 -13.99 24.13 50.12
C THR A 58 -14.99 23.22 50.83
N SER A 59 -14.81 23.02 52.14
CA SER A 59 -15.79 22.38 53.04
C SER A 59 -16.94 23.30 53.41
#